data_AF-A0A951Z2P0-F1
#
_entry.id   AF-A0A951Z2P0-F1
#
_cell.length_a   1.000
_cell.length_b   1.000
_cell.length_c   1.000
_cell.angle_alpha   90.00
_cell.angle_beta   90.00
_cell.angle_gamma   90.00
#
_symmetry.space_group_name_H-M   'P 1'
#
loop_
_entity.id
_entity.type
_entity.pdbx_description
1 polymer ?
#
loop_
_entity_poly.entity_id
_entity_poly.type
_entity_poly.pdbx_seq_one_letter_code
_entity_poly.pdbx_strand_id
1 'polypeptide(L)'
;MRWISCFEGRRPWGAVVSLAIVACSVVVSGQSEPKTFTRSSEERTLRQVMGSPDKVREVRGFGDVIATYGKSEVTLRKGKVVGWKNTGNLKVKMGDADPKAEAVTKGSPEAAVLRAFGTPDVLEAVDTQGREIWRWGDSSIRMRKGVVEAWTDHGRLAAKLRPPLGGS
;
A
#
# COMPACT_ATOMS: atom_id res chain seq x y z
N MET A 1 25.26 74.37 7.74
CA MET A 1 26.73 74.35 7.91
C MET A 1 27.10 73.15 8.78
N ARG A 2 28.21 72.47 8.44
CA ARG A 2 28.94 71.42 9.22
C ARG A 2 28.31 70.00 9.29
N TRP A 3 28.88 68.98 8.61
CA TRP A 3 30.08 68.11 8.90
C TRP A 3 29.64 66.80 9.61
N ILE A 4 29.82 65.58 9.09
CA ILE A 4 31.00 64.69 8.86
C ILE A 4 31.69 64.16 10.15
N SER A 5 31.87 62.82 10.16
CA SER A 5 32.84 61.99 10.92
C SER A 5 32.53 61.71 12.40
N CYS A 6 32.96 60.62 13.06
CA CYS A 6 33.62 59.34 12.76
C CYS A 6 33.65 58.60 14.13
N PHE A 7 33.65 57.27 14.17
CA PHE A 7 34.41 56.58 15.22
C PHE A 7 35.00 55.26 14.69
N GLU A 8 36.31 55.31 14.46
CA GLU A 8 37.30 54.23 14.48
C GLU A 8 37.07 53.26 15.66
N GLY A 9 37.43 51.98 15.65
CA GLY A 9 38.27 51.21 14.76
C GLY A 9 38.78 49.96 15.50
N ARG A 10 39.20 48.98 14.68
CA ARG A 10 40.20 47.92 14.93
C ARG A 10 39.87 46.72 15.83
N ARG A 11 39.79 45.58 15.14
CA ARG A 11 40.01 44.19 15.58
C ARG A 11 41.46 44.00 16.09
N PRO A 12 41.74 42.92 16.84
CA PRO A 12 42.52 41.87 16.19
C PRO A 12 42.12 40.42 16.55
N TRP A 13 42.19 39.56 15.52
CA TRP A 13 42.61 38.15 15.59
C TRP A 13 41.63 37.16 16.26
N GLY A 14 40.54 36.87 15.54
CA GLY A 14 39.79 35.62 15.73
C GLY A 14 40.55 34.46 15.10
N ALA A 15 41.01 33.53 15.92
CA ALA A 15 41.46 32.22 15.50
C ALA A 15 40.29 31.47 14.83
N VAL A 16 40.51 31.06 13.59
CA VAL A 16 39.61 30.21 12.82
C VAL A 16 40.06 28.77 13.04
N VAL A 17 39.29 27.94 13.76
CA VAL A 17 39.34 26.48 13.57
C VAL A 17 37.93 25.89 13.76
N SER A 18 37.34 25.58 12.61
CA SER A 18 36.47 24.42 12.35
C SER A 18 35.20 24.25 13.18
N LEU A 19 34.15 24.97 12.78
CA LEU A 19 32.78 24.49 12.93
C LEU A 19 32.60 23.33 11.95
N ALA A 20 32.72 22.09 12.43
CA ALA A 20 32.28 20.92 11.67
C ALA A 20 30.75 21.00 11.53
N ILE A 21 30.29 21.68 10.49
CA ILE A 21 28.92 21.55 10.02
C ILE A 21 28.85 20.12 9.50
N VAL A 22 28.29 19.23 10.31
CA VAL A 22 27.77 17.94 9.83
C VAL A 22 26.70 18.31 8.82
N ALA A 23 27.10 18.40 7.56
CA ALA A 23 26.20 18.45 6.43
C ALA A 23 25.48 17.11 6.42
N CYS A 24 24.37 17.06 7.18
CA CYS A 24 23.40 16.01 7.11
C CYS A 24 22.86 16.06 5.69
N SER A 25 23.52 15.28 4.82
CA SER A 25 23.13 15.11 3.45
C SER A 25 21.78 14.43 3.52
N VAL A 26 20.70 15.22 3.47
CA VAL A 26 19.40 14.68 3.13
C VAL A 26 19.56 14.23 1.70
N VAL A 27 20.01 12.98 1.55
CA VAL A 27 19.83 12.20 0.35
C VAL A 27 18.33 12.18 0.18
N VAL A 28 17.79 13.14 -0.58
CA VAL A 28 16.48 13.05 -1.19
C VAL A 28 16.64 11.89 -2.15
N SER A 29 16.47 10.67 -1.60
CA SER A 29 16.32 9.46 -2.38
C SER A 29 15.25 9.79 -3.39
N GLY A 30 15.62 9.84 -4.66
CA GLY A 30 14.70 9.90 -5.77
C GLY A 30 13.82 8.67 -5.67
N GLN A 31 12.72 8.78 -4.91
CA GLN A 31 11.70 7.77 -4.87
C GLN A 31 11.02 7.87 -6.23
N SER A 32 11.45 6.98 -7.13
CA SER A 32 10.74 6.61 -8.34
C SER A 32 9.25 6.64 -8.03
N GLU A 33 8.51 7.54 -8.69
CA GLU A 33 7.09 7.69 -8.42
C GLU A 33 6.43 6.31 -8.54
N PRO A 34 5.78 5.82 -7.48
CA PRO A 34 5.17 4.52 -7.53
C PRO A 34 4.10 4.56 -8.62
N LYS A 35 4.29 3.78 -9.69
CA LYS A 35 3.30 3.68 -10.77
C LYS A 35 2.06 2.90 -10.33
N THR A 36 2.18 2.12 -9.26
CA THR A 36 1.13 1.27 -8.69
C THR A 36 1.16 1.36 -7.17
N PHE A 37 0.00 1.15 -6.55
CA PHE A 37 -0.09 1.01 -5.09
C PHE A 37 -0.36 -0.44 -4.68
N THR A 38 -0.06 -0.75 -3.43
CA THR A 38 -0.22 -2.08 -2.82
C THR A 38 -1.13 -2.01 -1.58
N ARG A 39 -1.47 -3.17 -1.01
CA ARG A 39 -1.96 -3.26 0.38
C ARG A 39 -0.96 -2.58 1.31
N SER A 40 -1.45 -1.84 2.31
CA SER A 40 -0.70 -0.99 3.26
C SER A 40 -0.05 0.29 2.72
N SER A 41 -0.20 0.60 1.43
CA SER A 41 0.26 1.88 0.88
C SER A 41 -0.43 3.05 1.58
N GLU A 42 0.27 4.18 1.70
CA GLU A 42 -0.29 5.37 2.33
C GLU A 42 -1.26 6.09 1.40
N GLU A 43 -2.21 6.82 1.98
CA GLU A 43 -3.14 7.66 1.22
C GLU A 43 -2.41 8.66 0.33
N ARG A 44 -1.27 9.20 0.80
CA ARG A 44 -0.44 10.10 -0.01
C ARG A 44 0.07 9.42 -1.27
N THR A 45 0.58 8.19 -1.14
CA THR A 45 1.03 7.36 -2.27
C THR A 45 -0.12 7.06 -3.21
N LEU A 46 -1.28 6.68 -2.66
CA LEU A 46 -2.49 6.43 -3.45
C LEU A 46 -2.87 7.66 -4.29
N ARG A 47 -2.89 8.86 -3.68
CA ARG A 47 -3.21 10.11 -4.38
C ARG A 47 -2.16 10.50 -5.42
N GLN A 48 -0.89 10.16 -5.20
CA GLN A 48 0.16 10.36 -6.21
C GLN A 48 -0.04 9.44 -7.42
N VAL A 49 -0.43 8.18 -7.19
CA VAL A 49 -0.62 7.17 -8.25
C VAL A 49 -1.92 7.41 -9.04
N MET A 50 -3.01 7.67 -8.31
CA MET A 50 -4.38 7.70 -8.83
C MET A 50 -4.91 9.12 -9.07
N GLY A 51 -4.34 10.13 -8.42
CA GLY A 51 -4.90 11.48 -8.37
C GLY A 51 -5.94 11.66 -7.26
N SER A 52 -6.79 12.67 -7.41
CA SER A 52 -7.88 12.95 -6.47
C SER A 52 -9.04 11.97 -6.67
N PRO A 53 -9.61 11.40 -5.59
CA PRO A 53 -10.82 10.58 -5.68
C PRO A 53 -12.03 11.42 -6.07
N ASP A 54 -12.98 10.81 -6.77
CA ASP A 54 -14.23 11.46 -7.15
C ASP A 54 -15.14 11.67 -5.94
N LYS A 55 -15.13 10.71 -5.01
CA LYS A 55 -15.92 10.77 -3.77
C LYS A 55 -15.13 10.17 -2.63
N VAL A 56 -15.28 10.76 -1.45
CA VAL A 56 -14.75 10.22 -0.20
C VAL A 56 -15.90 10.17 0.78
N ARG A 57 -16.11 8.99 1.38
CA ARG A 57 -17.07 8.83 2.47
C ARG A 57 -16.40 8.15 3.65
N GLU A 58 -16.71 8.62 4.84
CA GLU A 58 -16.27 7.99 6.08
C GLU A 58 -17.35 6.99 6.55
N VAL A 59 -16.92 5.78 6.84
CA VAL A 59 -17.76 4.72 7.40
C VAL A 59 -17.78 4.89 8.91
N ARG A 60 -18.92 5.36 9.42
CA ARG A 60 -19.15 5.54 10.86
C ARG A 60 -18.99 4.19 11.58
N GLY A 61 -18.25 4.20 12.69
CA GLY A 61 -18.08 3.06 13.59
C GLY A 61 -16.73 2.33 13.49
N PHE A 62 -16.06 2.34 12.32
CA PHE A 62 -14.79 1.61 12.12
C PHE A 62 -13.59 2.51 11.83
N GLY A 63 -13.82 3.80 11.54
CA GLY A 63 -12.77 4.76 11.15
C GLY A 63 -12.20 4.47 9.75
N ASP A 64 -12.99 3.77 8.93
CA ASP A 64 -12.64 3.43 7.56
C ASP A 64 -13.14 4.52 6.62
N VAL A 65 -12.33 4.87 5.64
CA VAL A 65 -12.62 5.89 4.64
C VAL A 65 -12.66 5.21 3.28
N ILE A 66 -13.79 5.30 2.59
CA ILE A 66 -13.95 4.75 1.24
C ILE A 66 -13.74 5.88 0.24
N ALA A 67 -12.67 5.77 -0.53
CA ALA A 67 -12.36 6.64 -1.66
C ALA A 67 -12.83 5.98 -2.97
N THR A 68 -13.70 6.65 -3.71
CA THR A 68 -14.26 6.19 -4.97
C THR A 68 -13.50 6.81 -6.14
N TYR A 69 -13.13 5.98 -7.11
CA TYR A 69 -12.50 6.37 -8.38
C TYR A 69 -13.33 5.73 -9.52
N GLY A 70 -14.26 6.49 -10.09
CA GLY A 70 -15.21 6.03 -11.08
C GLY A 70 -16.09 4.90 -10.56
N LYS A 71 -15.84 3.68 -11.03
CA LYS A 71 -16.55 2.44 -10.62
C LYS A 71 -15.78 1.62 -9.60
N SER A 72 -14.54 2.00 -9.30
CA SER A 72 -13.69 1.32 -8.32
C SER A 72 -13.67 2.05 -6.98
N GLU A 73 -13.40 1.29 -5.93
CA GLU A 73 -13.37 1.80 -4.56
C GLU A 73 -12.07 1.37 -3.87
N VAL A 74 -11.55 2.23 -3.00
CA VAL A 74 -10.39 1.94 -2.15
C VAL A 74 -10.79 2.21 -0.70
N THR A 75 -10.55 1.24 0.15
CA THR A 75 -10.81 1.34 1.59
C THR A 75 -9.51 1.70 2.29
N LEU A 76 -9.51 2.86 2.93
CA LEU A 76 -8.44 3.40 3.73
C LEU A 76 -8.81 3.26 5.20
N ARG A 77 -7.84 2.91 6.03
CA ARG A 77 -7.98 2.87 7.48
C ARG A 77 -6.79 3.54 8.11
N LYS A 78 -7.03 4.56 8.94
CA LYS A 78 -5.96 5.39 9.54
C LYS A 78 -4.95 5.89 8.47
N GLY A 79 -5.45 6.28 7.29
CA GLY A 79 -4.63 6.77 6.18
C GLY A 79 -3.82 5.71 5.41
N LYS A 80 -4.07 4.41 5.62
CA LYS A 80 -3.42 3.32 4.88
C LYS A 80 -4.44 2.47 4.12
N VAL A 81 -4.08 2.00 2.93
CA VAL A 81 -4.91 1.12 2.10
C VAL A 81 -5.03 -0.24 2.77
N VAL A 82 -6.25 -0.61 3.15
CA VAL A 82 -6.57 -1.93 3.73
C VAL A 82 -7.39 -2.81 2.79
N GLY A 83 -8.02 -2.23 1.78
CA GLY A 83 -8.83 -2.95 0.81
C GLY A 83 -9.11 -2.15 -0.44
N TRP A 84 -9.63 -2.81 -1.45
CA TRP A 84 -10.10 -2.19 -2.69
C TRP A 84 -11.11 -3.09 -3.41
N LYS A 85 -11.87 -2.48 -4.30
CA LYS A 85 -12.68 -3.12 -5.32
C LYS A 85 -12.27 -2.53 -6.66
N ASN A 86 -11.47 -3.27 -7.42
CA ASN A 86 -11.01 -2.87 -8.73
C ASN A 86 -11.97 -3.37 -9.81
N THR A 87 -12.50 -2.43 -10.59
CA THR A 87 -13.33 -2.70 -11.77
C THR A 87 -12.58 -2.44 -13.09
N GLY A 88 -11.26 -2.29 -13.01
CA GLY A 88 -10.35 -2.13 -14.16
C GLY A 88 -9.60 -0.80 -14.20
N ASN A 89 -9.95 0.17 -13.35
CA ASN A 89 -9.33 1.50 -13.36
C ASN A 89 -8.35 1.77 -12.21
N LEU A 90 -8.23 0.88 -11.22
CA LEU A 90 -7.23 1.05 -10.16
C LEU A 90 -5.86 0.56 -10.64
N LYS A 91 -4.83 1.39 -10.42
CA LYS A 91 -3.42 1.01 -10.61
C LYS A 91 -2.89 0.22 -9.40
N VAL A 92 -3.53 -0.90 -9.09
CA VAL A 92 -3.15 -1.78 -7.98
C VAL A 92 -2.30 -2.94 -8.49
N LYS A 93 -1.20 -3.25 -7.81
CA LYS A 93 -0.36 -4.41 -8.13
C LYS A 93 0.26 -4.97 -6.86
N MET A 94 -0.12 -6.19 -6.49
CA MET A 94 0.50 -6.95 -5.40
C MET A 94 1.49 -8.01 -5.91
N GLY A 95 1.26 -8.52 -7.12
CA GLY A 95 2.07 -9.57 -7.72
C GLY A 95 1.46 -10.05 -9.04
N ASP A 96 2.29 -10.71 -9.84
CA ASP A 96 1.89 -11.37 -11.08
C ASP A 96 1.65 -12.86 -10.82
N ALA A 97 0.66 -13.43 -11.48
CA ALA A 97 0.37 -14.86 -11.37
C ALA A 97 1.42 -15.67 -12.13
N ASP A 98 2.11 -16.58 -11.46
CA ASP A 98 3.04 -17.52 -12.08
C ASP A 98 2.30 -18.81 -12.46
N PRO A 99 2.19 -19.18 -13.75
CA PRO A 99 1.56 -20.44 -14.17
C PRO A 99 2.19 -21.69 -13.57
N LYS A 100 3.46 -21.64 -13.15
CA LYS A 100 4.21 -22.75 -12.53
C LYS A 100 4.15 -22.76 -11.01
N ALA A 101 3.42 -21.83 -10.39
CA ALA A 101 3.27 -21.79 -8.94
C ALA A 101 2.63 -23.08 -8.41
N GLU A 102 3.09 -23.50 -7.24
CA GLU A 102 2.50 -24.63 -6.51
C GLU A 102 1.03 -24.39 -6.18
N ALA A 103 0.29 -25.49 -6.04
CA ALA A 103 -1.11 -25.42 -5.67
C ALA A 103 -1.27 -24.87 -4.24
N VAL A 104 -2.19 -23.93 -4.09
CA VAL A 104 -2.57 -23.34 -2.81
C VAL A 104 -3.49 -24.30 -2.06
N THR A 105 -3.18 -24.51 -0.78
CA THR A 105 -3.94 -25.34 0.15
C THR A 105 -4.32 -24.55 1.41
N LYS A 106 -5.18 -25.11 2.25
CA LYS A 106 -5.49 -24.55 3.58
C LYS A 106 -4.20 -24.41 4.40
N GLY A 107 -4.00 -23.24 5.02
CA GLY A 107 -2.79 -22.90 5.76
C GLY A 107 -1.68 -22.28 4.90
N SER A 108 -1.83 -22.23 3.57
CA SER A 108 -0.85 -21.58 2.70
C SER A 108 -0.71 -20.09 3.03
N PRO A 109 0.50 -19.51 2.97
CA PRO A 109 0.72 -18.10 3.25
C PRO A 109 0.23 -17.21 2.10
N GLU A 110 -0.03 -15.95 2.41
CA GLU A 110 -0.38 -14.89 1.45
C GLU A 110 0.51 -14.88 0.19
N ALA A 111 1.83 -15.01 0.37
CA ALA A 111 2.78 -15.00 -0.74
C ALA A 111 2.62 -16.19 -1.70
N ALA A 112 2.11 -17.34 -1.22
CA ALA A 112 1.79 -18.47 -2.10
C ALA A 112 0.54 -18.16 -2.94
N VAL A 113 -0.47 -17.54 -2.32
CA VAL A 113 -1.70 -17.10 -2.99
C VAL A 113 -1.39 -16.08 -4.08
N LEU A 114 -0.60 -15.05 -3.77
CA LEU A 114 -0.19 -14.02 -4.73
C LEU A 114 0.63 -14.60 -5.88
N ARG A 115 1.51 -15.57 -5.63
CA ARG A 115 2.25 -16.24 -6.71
C ARG A 115 1.33 -17.10 -7.58
N ALA A 116 0.33 -17.77 -6.99
CA ALA A 116 -0.58 -18.62 -7.73
C ALA A 116 -1.56 -17.84 -8.61
N PHE A 117 -2.13 -16.74 -8.09
CA PHE A 117 -3.27 -16.05 -8.69
C PHE A 117 -3.01 -14.58 -9.03
N GLY A 118 -1.88 -14.02 -8.59
CA GLY A 118 -1.56 -12.62 -8.80
C GLY A 118 -2.39 -11.66 -7.94
N THR A 119 -2.56 -10.45 -8.43
CA THR A 119 -3.28 -9.38 -7.72
C THR A 119 -4.79 -9.64 -7.74
N PRO A 120 -5.48 -9.64 -6.58
CA PRO A 120 -6.92 -9.82 -6.54
C PRO A 120 -7.67 -8.59 -7.07
N ASP A 121 -8.81 -8.83 -7.72
CA ASP A 121 -9.73 -7.79 -8.18
C ASP A 121 -10.38 -7.08 -6.97
N VAL A 122 -10.70 -7.85 -5.94
CA VAL A 122 -11.29 -7.33 -4.70
C VAL A 122 -10.48 -7.81 -3.50
N LEU A 123 -10.09 -6.86 -2.66
CA LEU A 123 -9.51 -7.11 -1.34
C LEU A 123 -10.39 -6.44 -0.28
N GLU A 124 -10.95 -7.24 0.61
CA GLU A 124 -11.85 -6.78 1.66
C GLU A 124 -11.28 -7.18 3.04
N ALA A 125 -10.84 -6.21 3.82
CA ALA A 125 -10.48 -6.42 5.22
C ALA A 125 -11.76 -6.50 6.05
N VAL A 126 -12.07 -7.69 6.59
CA VAL A 126 -13.32 -7.96 7.29
C VAL A 126 -13.26 -7.46 8.74
N ASP A 127 -12.11 -7.58 9.40
CA ASP A 127 -11.95 -7.15 10.79
C ASP A 127 -10.51 -6.78 11.19
N THR A 128 -10.36 -6.35 12.44
CA THR A 128 -9.06 -6.11 13.09
C THR A 128 -8.32 -7.38 13.50
N GLN A 129 -8.97 -8.54 13.45
CA GLN A 129 -8.38 -9.83 13.81
C GLN A 129 -7.60 -10.45 12.63
N GLY A 130 -7.50 -9.74 11.52
CA GLY A 130 -6.76 -10.14 10.33
C GLY A 130 -7.55 -11.11 9.46
N ARG A 131 -8.88 -11.08 9.50
CA ARG A 131 -9.71 -11.75 8.48
C ARG A 131 -9.81 -10.87 7.24
N GLU A 132 -9.52 -11.46 6.10
CA GLU A 132 -9.56 -10.80 4.79
C GLU A 132 -10.24 -11.71 3.77
N ILE A 133 -10.96 -11.11 2.82
CA ILE A 133 -11.58 -11.82 1.70
C ILE A 133 -10.99 -11.26 0.40
N TRP A 134 -10.40 -12.15 -0.37
CA TRP A 134 -9.74 -11.85 -1.64
C TRP A 134 -10.59 -12.45 -2.75
N ARG A 135 -10.90 -11.70 -3.81
CA ARG A 135 -11.71 -12.20 -4.93
C ARG A 135 -11.03 -11.98 -6.28
N TRP A 136 -11.18 -12.97 -7.16
CA TRP A 136 -10.80 -12.94 -8.58
C TRP A 136 -12.03 -13.31 -9.40
N GLY A 137 -12.74 -12.31 -9.92
CA GLY A 137 -14.11 -12.49 -10.43
C GLY A 137 -15.03 -13.15 -9.41
N ASP A 138 -15.65 -14.27 -9.79
CA ASP A 138 -16.60 -15.02 -8.95
C ASP A 138 -15.95 -15.92 -7.91
N SER A 139 -14.63 -16.12 -7.97
CA SER A 139 -13.91 -16.98 -7.02
C SER A 139 -13.35 -16.16 -5.88
N SER A 140 -13.35 -16.72 -4.66
CA SER A 140 -12.88 -16.02 -3.46
C SER A 140 -12.05 -16.89 -2.53
N ILE A 141 -11.07 -16.28 -1.88
CA ILE A 141 -10.24 -16.90 -0.85
C ILE A 141 -10.42 -16.09 0.43
N ARG A 142 -10.75 -16.79 1.52
CA ARG A 142 -10.80 -16.25 2.87
C ARG A 142 -9.46 -16.50 3.54
N MET A 143 -8.83 -15.42 3.96
CA MET A 143 -7.60 -15.42 4.70
C MET A 143 -7.86 -15.04 6.15
N ARG A 144 -7.09 -15.64 7.06
CA ARG A 144 -7.12 -15.30 8.47
C ARG A 144 -5.70 -15.29 9.01
N LYS A 145 -5.27 -14.17 9.60
CA LYS A 145 -3.91 -13.99 10.14
C LYS A 145 -2.82 -14.30 9.09
N GLY A 146 -3.04 -13.92 7.83
CA GLY A 146 -2.06 -14.09 6.74
C GLY A 146 -1.98 -15.50 6.13
N VAL A 147 -2.85 -16.43 6.54
CA VAL A 147 -2.93 -17.78 5.95
C VAL A 147 -4.31 -18.06 5.36
N VAL A 148 -4.36 -18.96 4.37
CA VAL A 148 -5.61 -19.41 3.75
C VAL A 148 -6.43 -20.22 4.75
N GLU A 149 -7.63 -19.75 5.06
CA GLU A 149 -8.56 -20.45 5.95
C GLU A 149 -9.54 -21.31 5.15
N ALA A 150 -10.09 -20.74 4.07
CA ALA A 150 -11.08 -21.37 3.20
C ALA A 150 -11.12 -20.66 1.85
N TRP A 151 -11.75 -21.28 0.86
CA TRP A 151 -11.96 -20.68 -0.46
C TRP A 151 -13.27 -21.18 -1.07
N THR A 152 -13.78 -20.41 -2.01
CA THR A 152 -14.90 -20.76 -2.89
C THR A 152 -14.43 -20.58 -4.31
N ASP A 153 -14.45 -21.66 -5.09
CA ASP A 153 -14.02 -21.67 -6.48
C ASP A 153 -15.22 -21.87 -7.41
N HIS A 154 -15.29 -21.03 -8.43
CA HIS A 154 -16.29 -21.12 -9.50
C HIS A 154 -15.64 -21.44 -10.86
N GLY A 155 -14.46 -22.06 -10.85
CA GLY A 155 -13.78 -22.61 -12.02
C GLY A 155 -12.55 -21.82 -12.48
N ARG A 156 -12.32 -20.61 -11.95
CA ARG A 156 -11.17 -19.77 -12.31
C ARG A 156 -9.92 -20.06 -11.49
N LEU A 157 -10.07 -20.62 -10.29
CA LEU A 157 -8.96 -20.95 -9.40
C LEU A 157 -8.63 -22.46 -9.39
N ALA A 158 -9.50 -23.28 -9.99
CA ALA A 158 -9.46 -24.75 -9.96
C ALA A 158 -8.09 -25.37 -10.35
N ALA A 159 -7.38 -24.77 -11.30
CA ALA A 159 -6.10 -25.29 -11.76
C ALA A 159 -5.02 -25.30 -10.67
N LYS A 160 -5.15 -24.46 -9.63
CA LYS A 160 -4.13 -24.27 -8.58
C LYS A 160 -4.68 -24.30 -7.16
N LEU A 161 -5.94 -24.72 -6.97
CA LEU A 161 -6.49 -24.98 -5.65
C LEU A 161 -6.53 -26.49 -5.43
N ARG A 162 -5.90 -26.96 -4.35
CA ARG A 162 -6.06 -28.35 -3.92
C ARG A 162 -7.08 -28.41 -2.79
N PRO A 163 -8.13 -29.26 -2.89
CA PRO A 163 -9.03 -29.51 -1.78
C PRO A 163 -8.23 -29.98 -0.56
N PRO A 164 -8.67 -29.68 0.67
CA PRO A 164 -8.04 -30.24 1.85
C PRO A 164 -8.04 -31.78 1.74
N LEU A 165 -6.88 -32.39 1.94
CA LEU A 165 -6.75 -33.84 2.04
C LEU A 165 -7.51 -34.30 3.28
N GLY A 166 -8.78 -34.68 3.12
CA GLY A 166 -9.61 -35.20 4.20
C GLY A 166 -11.08 -34.81 4.04
N GLY A 167 -11.86 -35.72 3.48
CA GLY A 167 -13.31 -35.63 3.36
C GLY A 167 -13.87 -36.79 2.56
N SER A 168 -13.60 -38.01 3.03
CA SER A 168 -14.40 -39.20 2.73
C SER A 168 -15.60 -39.25 3.67
#